data_AF-A0A929NUP3-F1
#
_entry.id   AF-A0A929NUP3-F1
#
_cell.length_a   1.000
_cell.length_b   1.000
_cell.length_c   1.000
_cell.angle_alpha   90.00
_cell.angle_beta   90.00
_cell.angle_gamma   90.00
#
_symmetry.space_group_name_H-M   'P 1'
#
loop_
_entity.id
_entity.type
_entity.pdbx_description
1 polymer ?
#
loop_
_entity_poly.entity_id
_entity_poly.type
_entity_poly.pdbx_seq_one_letter_code
_entity_poly.pdbx_strand_id
1 'polypeptide(L)'
;MKRLILFAVTLAVILTGNAWAREPMDAGADLSLDLENPVLFLSQLDSAGATDPDDGTYGSGTFTRQTKSVGWELGGLVAGVTALGAFSWDWGSSSFHGNPEGWFGKDSGSLGMDKLGHAWSTYMISEFLTDRIEANSGGGEGAEITAFLLSYGLMSYVELFDGYSADHGFSYEDMVMNALGGGFSYLRRRVPGLREKVDFRFEYWPSGNVDGFHPVTDYSGQKYLLALKFSGFEGARDTPLRFLELHAGYYARGFTQAERDRFEPRRREPYVGIGINLGELLFGYPSVRDTGPGKIGRRVLEYVQIPYAYGATSMD
;
A
#
# COMPACT_ATOMS: atom_id res chain seq x y z
N MET A 1 -3.36 17.14 -20.77
CA MET A 1 -2.71 17.84 -19.62
C MET A 1 -3.33 17.54 -18.24
N LYS A 2 -4.52 16.92 -18.13
CA LYS A 2 -5.18 16.61 -16.84
C LYS A 2 -4.99 15.18 -16.30
N ARG A 3 -4.06 14.37 -16.84
CA ARG A 3 -4.07 12.90 -16.65
C ARG A 3 -2.76 12.31 -16.09
N LEU A 4 -1.91 13.18 -15.51
CA LEU A 4 -0.57 12.83 -15.02
C LEU A 4 -0.41 12.98 -13.48
N ILE A 5 -1.43 13.53 -12.80
CA ILE A 5 -1.31 14.01 -11.41
C ILE A 5 -1.16 12.86 -10.42
N LEU A 6 -1.81 11.72 -10.64
CA LEU A 6 -1.84 10.65 -9.65
C LEU A 6 -0.59 9.76 -9.68
N PHE A 7 -0.05 9.46 -10.87
CA PHE A 7 1.28 8.87 -10.95
C PHE A 7 2.34 9.86 -10.45
N ALA A 8 2.17 11.17 -10.65
CA ALA A 8 3.07 12.15 -10.05
C ALA A 8 2.98 12.21 -8.52
N VAL A 9 1.82 11.97 -7.88
CA VAL A 9 1.71 11.89 -6.42
C VAL A 9 2.26 10.58 -5.88
N THR A 10 1.93 9.42 -6.46
CA THR A 10 2.48 8.11 -6.04
C THR A 10 3.98 8.01 -6.33
N LEU A 11 4.46 8.49 -7.48
CA LEU A 11 5.88 8.51 -7.85
C LEU A 11 6.62 9.63 -7.10
N ALA A 12 6.03 10.80 -6.83
CA ALA A 12 6.67 11.79 -5.96
C ALA A 12 6.73 11.30 -4.51
N VAL A 13 5.73 10.58 -4.02
CA VAL A 13 5.76 9.89 -2.71
C VAL A 13 6.90 8.85 -2.67
N ILE A 14 7.08 8.08 -3.75
CA ILE A 14 8.19 7.11 -3.87
C ILE A 14 9.56 7.82 -3.98
N LEU A 15 9.66 8.95 -4.70
CA LEU A 15 10.92 9.64 -5.00
C LEU A 15 11.34 10.70 -3.96
N THR A 16 10.43 11.22 -3.13
CA THR A 16 10.71 12.32 -2.16
C THR A 16 10.89 11.86 -0.71
N GLY A 17 10.75 10.56 -0.45
CA GLY A 17 11.12 9.98 0.84
C GLY A 17 12.64 10.00 1.01
N ASN A 18 13.12 10.92 1.85
CA ASN A 18 14.54 11.21 2.08
C ASN A 18 15.37 9.95 2.35
N ALA A 19 16.57 9.91 1.76
CA ALA A 19 17.58 8.85 1.85
C ALA A 19 18.24 8.67 3.25
N TRP A 20 17.53 9.03 4.32
CA TRP A 20 18.04 9.21 5.69
C TRP A 20 17.15 8.62 6.79
N ALA A 21 16.20 7.72 6.48
CA ALA A 21 15.48 6.98 7.51
C ALA A 21 16.45 6.07 8.30
N ARG A 22 16.34 6.09 9.63
CA ARG A 22 17.19 5.30 10.56
C ARG A 22 16.65 3.87 10.69
N GLU A 23 17.54 2.94 11.00
CA GLU A 23 17.19 1.53 11.23
C GLU A 23 16.25 1.39 12.46
N PRO A 24 15.21 0.55 12.39
CA PRO A 24 14.29 0.35 13.50
C PRO A 24 14.94 -0.42 14.66
N MET A 25 14.60 -0.03 15.89
CA MET A 25 15.05 -0.69 17.13
C MET A 25 14.23 -1.96 17.43
N ASP A 26 14.91 -2.99 17.93
CA ASP A 26 14.34 -4.27 18.36
C ASP A 26 13.28 -4.10 19.46
N ALA A 27 12.08 -4.65 19.23
CA ALA A 27 11.10 -4.93 20.26
C ALA A 27 10.42 -6.27 19.97
N GLY A 28 10.66 -7.25 20.84
CA GLY A 28 10.07 -8.58 20.75
C GLY A 28 8.71 -8.63 21.43
N ALA A 29 7.66 -8.95 20.67
CA ALA A 29 6.43 -9.52 21.19
C ALA A 29 5.74 -10.34 20.08
N ASP A 30 5.29 -11.55 20.42
CA ASP A 30 4.59 -12.48 19.54
C ASP A 30 3.09 -12.14 19.56
N LEU A 31 2.46 -11.90 18.40
CA LEU A 31 1.10 -11.36 18.31
C LEU A 31 0.17 -12.30 17.52
N SER A 32 -0.88 -12.80 18.18
CA SER A 32 -2.01 -13.47 17.53
C SER A 32 -3.14 -12.45 17.28
N LEU A 33 -3.36 -12.09 16.02
CA LEU A 33 -4.36 -11.09 15.60
C LEU A 33 -5.67 -11.75 15.17
N ASP A 34 -6.80 -11.22 15.64
CA ASP A 34 -8.13 -11.61 15.18
C ASP A 34 -8.55 -10.73 14.00
N LEU A 35 -8.49 -11.30 12.80
CA LEU A 35 -8.72 -10.60 11.53
C LEU A 35 -10.21 -10.48 11.16
N GLU A 36 -11.10 -11.17 11.88
CA GLU A 36 -12.53 -11.23 11.53
C GLU A 36 -13.34 -10.09 12.15
N ASN A 37 -12.79 -9.37 13.13
CA ASN A 37 -13.48 -8.28 13.82
C ASN A 37 -12.63 -7.00 13.87
N PRO A 38 -12.90 -6.00 13.01
CA PRO A 38 -12.06 -4.81 12.88
C PRO A 38 -12.05 -3.91 14.13
N VAL A 39 -13.10 -3.94 14.96
CA VAL A 39 -13.12 -3.19 16.24
C VAL A 39 -12.23 -3.88 17.28
N LEU A 40 -12.22 -5.21 17.28
CA LEU A 40 -11.36 -6.03 18.12
C LEU A 40 -9.90 -6.00 17.64
N PHE A 41 -9.67 -5.95 16.33
CA PHE A 41 -8.35 -5.74 15.75
C PHE A 41 -7.75 -4.40 16.19
N LEU A 42 -8.52 -3.31 16.13
CA LEU A 42 -8.08 -1.99 16.60
C LEU A 42 -7.82 -1.95 18.11
N SER A 43 -8.62 -2.64 18.93
CA SER A 43 -8.38 -2.73 20.37
C SER A 43 -7.21 -3.67 20.72
N GLN A 44 -6.97 -4.70 19.91
CA GLN A 44 -5.80 -5.57 20.04
C GLN A 44 -4.51 -4.83 19.70
N LEU A 45 -4.52 -3.96 18.70
CA LEU A 45 -3.41 -3.06 18.37
C LEU A 45 -3.10 -2.07 19.51
N ASP A 46 -4.14 -1.54 20.19
CA ASP A 46 -3.99 -0.69 21.38
C ASP A 46 -3.34 -1.44 22.56
N SER A 47 -3.67 -2.72 22.72
CA SER A 47 -3.09 -3.57 23.76
C SER A 47 -1.69 -4.13 23.43
N ALA A 48 -1.28 -4.14 22.16
CA ALA A 48 -0.03 -4.71 21.68
C ALA A 48 1.18 -3.78 21.79
N GLY A 49 0.97 -2.49 22.07
CA GLY A 49 2.02 -1.48 21.98
C GLY A 49 2.02 -0.50 23.14
N ALA A 50 2.72 -0.82 24.23
CA ALA A 50 3.30 0.19 25.12
C ALA A 50 4.28 -0.42 26.14
N THR A 51 5.56 -0.49 25.79
CA THR A 51 6.61 -0.36 26.81
C THR A 51 7.68 0.58 26.28
N ASP A 52 7.67 1.77 26.87
CA ASP A 52 8.51 2.92 26.60
C ASP A 52 9.68 2.96 27.62
N PRO A 53 10.94 3.22 27.23
CA PRO A 53 12.03 3.45 28.16
C PRO A 53 12.13 4.89 28.72
N ASP A 54 11.41 5.88 28.17
CA ASP A 54 11.45 7.30 28.55
C ASP A 54 10.03 7.91 28.70
N ASP A 55 9.32 7.57 29.79
CA ASP A 55 8.16 8.29 30.36
C ASP A 55 7.17 8.97 29.38
N GLY A 56 6.29 8.20 28.74
CA GLY A 56 4.99 8.68 28.25
C GLY A 56 4.36 7.86 27.12
N THR A 57 3.39 7.00 27.44
CA THR A 57 2.47 6.30 26.50
C THR A 57 2.06 7.16 25.30
N TYR A 58 2.08 6.59 24.08
CA TYR A 58 1.53 7.24 22.89
C TYR A 58 0.13 7.80 23.18
N GLY A 59 -0.10 9.06 22.82
CA GLY A 59 -1.32 9.76 23.21
C GLY A 59 -1.64 10.94 22.31
N SER A 60 -2.78 11.59 22.59
CA SER A 60 -3.33 12.67 21.77
C SER A 60 -2.36 13.83 21.52
N GLY A 61 -1.49 14.14 22.47
CA GLY A 61 -0.42 15.14 22.32
C GLY A 61 0.63 14.76 21.29
N THR A 62 1.07 13.49 21.29
CA THR A 62 2.01 12.95 20.29
C THR A 62 1.38 12.88 18.91
N PHE A 63 0.15 12.36 18.81
CA PHE A 63 -0.61 12.38 17.56
C PHE A 63 -0.72 13.79 16.99
N THR A 64 -1.19 14.76 17.78
CA THR A 64 -1.36 16.15 17.33
C THR A 64 -0.04 16.77 16.85
N ARG A 65 1.07 16.52 17.56
CA ARG A 65 2.40 17.03 17.20
C ARG A 65 2.88 16.41 15.87
N GLN A 66 2.74 15.10 15.72
CA GLN A 66 3.14 14.37 14.52
C GLN A 66 2.24 14.72 13.32
N THR A 67 0.92 14.86 13.49
CA THR A 67 0.04 15.35 12.41
C THR A 67 0.44 16.75 11.93
N LYS A 68 0.76 17.66 12.85
CA LYS A 68 1.22 19.02 12.50
C LYS A 68 2.56 19.00 11.75
N SER A 69 3.44 18.04 12.03
CA SER A 69 4.74 17.97 11.36
C SER A 69 4.63 17.57 9.88
N VAL A 70 3.52 16.95 9.47
CA VAL A 70 3.25 16.55 8.08
C VAL A 70 2.04 17.26 7.46
N GLY A 71 1.69 18.44 7.98
CA GLY A 71 0.48 19.16 7.56
C GLY A 71 0.44 19.52 6.07
N TRP A 72 1.59 19.82 5.45
CA TRP A 72 1.67 20.13 4.02
C TRP A 72 1.51 18.88 3.15
N GLU A 73 2.14 17.78 3.55
CA GLU A 73 2.04 16.49 2.90
C GLU A 73 0.61 15.96 2.97
N LEU A 74 0.01 15.98 4.16
CA LEU A 74 -1.39 15.59 4.37
C LEU A 74 -2.35 16.49 3.59
N GLY A 75 -2.15 17.81 3.63
CA GLY A 75 -2.96 18.76 2.86
C GLY A 75 -2.87 18.54 1.35
N GLY A 76 -1.66 18.22 0.84
CA GLY A 76 -1.45 17.87 -0.56
C GLY A 76 -2.14 16.56 -0.97
N LEU A 77 -2.09 15.53 -0.11
CA LEU A 77 -2.80 14.27 -0.33
C LEU A 77 -4.32 14.47 -0.36
N VAL A 78 -4.87 15.19 0.63
CA VAL A 78 -6.31 15.55 0.69
C VAL A 78 -6.71 16.32 -0.57
N ALA A 79 -6.00 17.39 -0.91
CA ALA A 79 -6.33 18.19 -2.10
C ALA A 79 -6.24 17.37 -3.40
N GLY A 80 -5.24 16.49 -3.50
CA GLY A 80 -5.06 15.61 -4.66
C GLY A 80 -6.21 14.63 -4.83
N VAL A 81 -6.61 13.93 -3.76
CA VAL A 81 -7.71 12.97 -3.83
C VAL A 81 -9.07 13.65 -4.01
N THR A 82 -9.31 14.80 -3.37
CA THR A 82 -10.52 15.58 -3.60
C THR A 82 -10.64 16.04 -5.05
N ALA A 83 -9.54 16.48 -5.67
CA ALA A 83 -9.53 16.85 -7.08
C ALA A 83 -9.84 15.63 -7.98
N LEU A 84 -9.31 14.46 -7.66
CA LEU A 84 -9.61 13.24 -8.41
C LEU A 84 -11.08 12.85 -8.28
N GLY A 85 -11.60 12.84 -7.05
CA GLY A 85 -13.01 12.55 -6.81
C GLY A 85 -13.95 13.48 -7.58
N ALA A 86 -13.66 14.78 -7.55
CA ALA A 86 -14.45 15.79 -8.27
C ALA A 86 -14.34 15.69 -9.80
N PHE A 87 -13.21 15.23 -10.36
CA PHE A 87 -12.98 15.24 -11.82
C PHE A 87 -13.02 13.86 -12.48
N SER A 88 -12.99 12.77 -11.73
CA SER A 88 -12.83 11.40 -12.24
C SER A 88 -13.80 10.39 -11.64
N TRP A 89 -14.30 10.61 -10.41
CA TRP A 89 -15.22 9.69 -9.72
C TRP A 89 -16.63 10.27 -9.54
N ASP A 90 -16.91 11.42 -10.17
CA ASP A 90 -18.21 12.07 -10.21
C ASP A 90 -18.87 12.29 -8.83
N TRP A 91 -18.06 12.69 -7.84
CA TRP A 91 -18.55 13.01 -6.50
C TRP A 91 -19.59 14.13 -6.52
N GLY A 92 -20.75 13.87 -5.92
CA GLY A 92 -21.90 14.77 -5.87
C GLY A 92 -22.95 14.50 -6.96
N SER A 93 -22.76 13.48 -7.80
CA SER A 93 -23.72 13.06 -8.83
C SER A 93 -24.94 12.34 -8.25
N SER A 94 -24.86 11.83 -7.01
CA SER A 94 -25.95 11.14 -6.32
C SER A 94 -26.17 11.65 -4.89
N SER A 95 -27.33 11.32 -4.32
CA SER A 95 -27.52 11.38 -2.86
C SER A 95 -26.76 10.23 -2.21
N PHE A 96 -26.28 10.42 -0.98
CA PHE A 96 -25.53 9.38 -0.26
C PHE A 96 -26.18 7.99 -0.32
N HIS A 97 -25.44 6.99 -0.81
CA HIS A 97 -25.84 5.59 -0.79
C HIS A 97 -24.66 4.67 -0.49
N GLY A 98 -24.97 3.49 0.04
CA GLY A 98 -24.02 2.39 0.14
C GLY A 98 -24.00 1.56 -1.13
N ASN A 99 -22.89 0.89 -1.39
CA ASN A 99 -22.74 -0.13 -2.42
C ASN A 99 -21.91 -1.29 -1.87
N PRO A 100 -22.54 -2.32 -1.26
CA PRO A 100 -21.82 -3.53 -0.88
C PRO A 100 -21.32 -4.25 -2.13
N GLU A 101 -20.05 -4.05 -2.47
CA GLU A 101 -19.47 -4.56 -3.71
C GLU A 101 -19.18 -6.08 -3.66
N GLY A 102 -19.19 -6.64 -2.45
CA GLY A 102 -18.72 -7.98 -2.15
C GLY A 102 -17.20 -8.10 -2.29
N TRP A 103 -16.64 -9.21 -1.80
CA TRP A 103 -15.19 -9.42 -1.73
C TRP A 103 -14.58 -9.81 -3.10
N PHE A 104 -13.65 -10.77 -3.09
CA PHE A 104 -13.04 -11.35 -4.29
C PHE A 104 -13.98 -12.31 -5.03
N GLY A 105 -15.31 -12.16 -4.91
CA GLY A 105 -16.30 -13.05 -5.51
C GLY A 105 -16.33 -12.96 -7.04
N LYS A 106 -16.89 -13.98 -7.71
CA LYS A 106 -17.10 -13.93 -9.17
C LYS A 106 -18.10 -12.86 -9.60
N ASP A 107 -19.00 -12.52 -8.67
CA ASP A 107 -20.11 -11.59 -8.89
C ASP A 107 -19.76 -10.14 -8.51
N SER A 108 -18.59 -9.86 -7.91
CA SER A 108 -18.19 -8.49 -7.55
C SER A 108 -17.76 -7.68 -8.77
N GLY A 109 -18.07 -6.37 -8.79
CA GLY A 109 -17.91 -5.52 -9.99
C GLY A 109 -16.50 -5.55 -10.58
N SER A 110 -15.49 -5.31 -9.74
CA SER A 110 -14.07 -5.29 -10.08
C SER A 110 -13.32 -6.60 -9.78
N LEU A 111 -14.05 -7.67 -9.43
CA LEU A 111 -13.47 -8.95 -9.00
C LEU A 111 -12.45 -8.78 -7.86
N GLY A 112 -12.67 -7.83 -6.95
CA GLY A 112 -11.79 -7.55 -5.81
C GLY A 112 -10.53 -6.74 -6.13
N MET A 113 -10.38 -6.22 -7.35
CA MET A 113 -9.25 -5.34 -7.68
C MET A 113 -9.33 -4.01 -6.94
N ASP A 114 -10.54 -3.47 -6.80
CA ASP A 114 -10.79 -2.23 -6.06
C ASP A 114 -10.28 -2.32 -4.61
N LYS A 115 -10.61 -3.43 -3.96
CA LYS A 115 -10.20 -3.83 -2.60
C LYS A 115 -8.69 -3.84 -2.40
N LEU A 116 -7.96 -4.37 -3.37
CA LEU A 116 -6.50 -4.36 -3.32
C LEU A 116 -5.93 -2.98 -3.62
N GLY A 117 -6.61 -2.18 -4.45
CA GLY A 117 -6.33 -0.75 -4.63
C GLY A 117 -6.44 0.03 -3.33
N HIS A 118 -7.49 -0.19 -2.56
CA HIS A 118 -7.72 0.40 -1.24
C HIS A 118 -6.64 0.02 -0.22
N ALA A 119 -6.36 -1.28 -0.08
CA ALA A 119 -5.31 -1.75 0.82
C ALA A 119 -3.93 -1.21 0.42
N TRP A 120 -3.55 -1.30 -0.86
CA TRP A 120 -2.24 -0.86 -1.30
C TRP A 120 -2.06 0.67 -1.22
N SER A 121 -3.10 1.44 -1.54
CA SER A 121 -3.05 2.90 -1.43
C SER A 121 -2.91 3.35 0.02
N THR A 122 -3.69 2.74 0.93
CA THR A 122 -3.59 3.04 2.36
C THR A 122 -2.23 2.66 2.93
N TYR A 123 -1.72 1.48 2.54
CA TYR A 123 -0.36 1.03 2.86
C TYR A 123 0.70 2.05 2.40
N MET A 124 0.65 2.49 1.14
CA MET A 124 1.62 3.44 0.57
C MET A 124 1.58 4.81 1.24
N ILE A 125 0.38 5.33 1.51
CA ILE A 125 0.21 6.60 2.22
C ILE A 125 0.76 6.49 3.65
N SER A 126 0.52 5.37 4.33
CA SER A 126 1.06 5.11 5.67
C SER A 126 2.58 5.09 5.67
N GLU A 127 3.21 4.36 4.74
CA GLU A 127 4.67 4.31 4.61
C GLU A 127 5.27 5.69 4.36
N PHE A 128 4.65 6.46 3.46
CA PHE A 128 5.07 7.82 3.17
C PHE A 128 4.97 8.73 4.39
N LEU A 129 3.80 8.76 5.04
CA LEU A 129 3.59 9.63 6.20
C LEU A 129 4.47 9.22 7.37
N THR A 130 4.74 7.92 7.57
CA THR A 130 5.67 7.45 8.60
C THR A 130 7.05 8.06 8.38
N ASP A 131 7.61 7.95 7.16
CA ASP A 131 8.92 8.53 6.84
C ASP A 131 8.96 10.05 6.99
N ARG A 132 7.87 10.74 6.62
CA ARG A 132 7.78 12.20 6.75
C ARG A 132 7.67 12.63 8.21
N ILE A 133 6.91 11.90 9.02
CA ILE A 133 6.80 12.15 10.47
C ILE A 133 8.15 11.93 11.13
N GLU A 134 8.82 10.81 10.86
CA GLU A 134 10.15 10.51 11.39
C GLU A 134 11.14 11.63 11.02
N ALA A 135 11.15 12.06 9.75
CA ALA A 135 12.04 13.12 9.28
C ALA A 135 11.73 14.49 9.89
N ASN A 136 10.45 14.86 10.00
CA ASN A 136 10.02 16.21 10.42
C ASN A 136 9.94 16.37 11.94
N SER A 137 9.78 15.27 12.69
CA SER A 137 9.63 15.28 14.16
C SER A 137 10.87 14.79 14.92
N GLY A 138 11.93 14.41 14.22
CA GLY A 138 13.19 13.95 14.83
C GLY A 138 13.19 12.47 15.24
N GLY A 139 12.33 11.64 14.63
CA GLY A 139 12.29 10.18 14.83
C GLY A 139 11.55 9.73 16.09
N GLY A 140 10.42 10.36 16.42
CA GLY A 140 9.65 10.00 17.61
C GLY A 140 8.92 8.65 17.49
N GLU A 141 8.91 7.89 18.58
CA GLU A 141 8.16 6.63 18.74
C GLU A 141 6.66 6.80 18.38
N GLY A 142 6.08 5.80 17.72
CA GLY A 142 4.67 5.79 17.30
C GLY A 142 4.36 6.59 16.02
N ALA A 143 5.36 6.96 15.22
CA ALA A 143 5.16 7.62 13.93
C ALA A 143 4.27 6.78 12.98
N GLU A 144 4.46 5.46 13.00
CA GLU A 144 3.69 4.47 12.27
C GLU A 144 2.22 4.42 12.70
N ILE A 145 1.93 4.67 13.99
CA ILE A 145 0.55 4.75 14.51
C ILE A 145 -0.13 6.00 13.95
N THR A 146 0.51 7.17 14.07
CA THR A 146 -0.05 8.41 13.52
C THR A 146 -0.24 8.30 12.01
N ALA A 147 0.74 7.76 11.29
CA ALA A 147 0.66 7.58 9.85
C ALA A 147 -0.48 6.65 9.44
N PHE A 148 -0.66 5.52 10.14
CA PHE A 148 -1.79 4.61 9.96
C PHE A 148 -3.14 5.31 10.17
N LEU A 149 -3.30 6.05 11.26
CA LEU A 149 -4.56 6.75 11.55
C LEU A 149 -4.87 7.84 10.52
N LEU A 150 -3.85 8.58 10.07
CA LEU A 150 -4.02 9.61 9.05
C LEU A 150 -4.32 9.02 7.66
N SER A 151 -3.65 7.94 7.28
CA SER A 151 -3.90 7.27 6.00
C SER A 151 -5.28 6.61 5.96
N TYR A 152 -5.66 5.91 7.03
CA TYR A 152 -6.97 5.31 7.19
C TYR A 152 -8.06 6.39 7.19
N GLY A 153 -7.86 7.51 7.90
CA GLY A 153 -8.79 8.64 7.89
C GLY A 153 -8.94 9.28 6.51
N LEU A 154 -7.85 9.42 5.75
CA LEU A 154 -7.88 9.92 4.37
C LEU A 154 -8.65 8.98 3.44
N MET A 155 -8.42 7.66 3.53
CA MET A 155 -9.11 6.70 2.68
C MET A 155 -10.56 6.47 3.13
N SER A 156 -10.87 6.65 4.42
CA SER A 156 -12.25 6.73 4.90
C SER A 156 -12.99 7.96 4.34
N TYR A 157 -12.27 9.07 4.16
CA TYR A 157 -12.81 10.25 3.48
C TYR A 157 -13.12 9.95 2.01
N VAL A 158 -12.31 9.15 1.31
CA VAL A 158 -12.60 8.67 -0.05
C VAL A 158 -13.90 7.88 -0.08
N GLU A 159 -14.04 6.83 0.74
CA GLU A 159 -15.26 5.99 0.80
C GLU A 159 -16.52 6.80 1.09
N LEU A 160 -16.42 7.75 2.03
CA LEU A 160 -17.54 8.58 2.41
C LEU A 160 -18.03 9.44 1.23
N PHE A 161 -17.10 9.90 0.39
CA PHE A 161 -17.43 10.71 -0.78
C PHE A 161 -17.80 9.86 -2.00
N ASP A 162 -17.30 8.64 -2.13
CA ASP A 162 -17.80 7.66 -3.10
C ASP A 162 -19.28 7.35 -2.84
N GLY A 163 -19.73 7.42 -1.58
CA GLY A 163 -21.15 7.42 -1.22
C GLY A 163 -22.01 8.44 -1.96
N TYR A 164 -21.44 9.55 -2.43
CA TYR A 164 -22.12 10.60 -3.21
C TYR A 164 -21.87 10.48 -4.73
N SER A 165 -21.32 9.36 -5.21
CA SER A 165 -21.14 9.08 -6.63
C SER A 165 -22.14 8.04 -7.11
N ALA A 166 -22.83 8.32 -8.21
CA ALA A 166 -23.82 7.42 -8.81
C ALA A 166 -23.24 6.06 -9.23
N ASP A 167 -21.94 6.01 -9.57
CA ASP A 167 -21.28 4.82 -10.12
C ASP A 167 -20.46 4.04 -9.07
N HIS A 168 -20.20 4.60 -7.89
CA HIS A 168 -19.36 3.99 -6.85
C HIS A 168 -20.16 3.59 -5.59
N GLY A 169 -20.53 4.55 -4.73
CA GLY A 169 -21.20 4.29 -3.45
C GLY A 169 -20.23 3.92 -2.31
N PHE A 170 -20.69 4.08 -1.06
CA PHE A 170 -19.89 3.75 0.13
C PHE A 170 -19.81 2.24 0.35
N SER A 171 -18.60 1.71 0.55
CA SER A 171 -18.35 0.27 0.75
C SER A 171 -17.67 -0.01 2.09
N TYR A 172 -18.28 -0.89 2.90
CA TYR A 172 -17.64 -1.29 4.16
C TYR A 172 -16.48 -2.24 3.93
N GLU A 173 -16.52 -3.03 2.85
CA GLU A 173 -15.41 -3.91 2.49
C GLU A 173 -14.15 -3.11 2.18
N ASP A 174 -14.27 -1.95 1.52
CA ASP A 174 -13.13 -1.09 1.21
C ASP A 174 -12.60 -0.37 2.44
N MET A 175 -13.47 0.00 3.40
CA MET A 175 -13.05 0.41 4.75
C MET A 175 -12.20 -0.66 5.45
N VAL A 176 -12.58 -1.94 5.38
CA VAL A 176 -11.80 -3.04 5.95
C VAL A 176 -10.45 -3.18 5.23
N MET A 177 -10.43 -3.12 3.90
CA MET A 177 -9.19 -3.21 3.13
C MET A 177 -8.25 -2.02 3.40
N ASN A 178 -8.78 -0.81 3.59
CA ASN A 178 -8.02 0.35 4.03
C ASN A 178 -7.33 0.06 5.38
N ALA A 179 -8.07 -0.49 6.35
CA ALA A 179 -7.51 -0.87 7.66
C ALA A 179 -6.42 -1.94 7.53
N LEU A 180 -6.64 -2.98 6.72
CA LEU A 180 -5.64 -4.04 6.50
C LEU A 180 -4.36 -3.51 5.84
N GLY A 181 -4.49 -2.63 4.85
CA GLY A 181 -3.35 -2.01 4.18
C GLY A 181 -2.51 -1.14 5.10
N GLY A 182 -3.16 -0.21 5.82
CA GLY A 182 -2.49 0.64 6.79
C GLY A 182 -1.92 -0.16 7.98
N GLY A 183 -2.66 -1.16 8.46
CA GLY A 183 -2.20 -2.09 9.49
C GLY A 183 -0.98 -2.90 9.05
N PHE A 184 -0.90 -3.29 7.78
CA PHE A 184 0.30 -3.96 7.25
C PHE A 184 1.53 -3.03 7.25
N SER A 185 1.36 -1.74 6.95
CA SER A 185 2.44 -0.74 7.10
C SER A 185 2.89 -0.63 8.56
N TYR A 186 1.92 -0.52 9.49
CA TYR A 186 2.19 -0.51 10.93
C TYR A 186 3.00 -1.74 11.36
N LEU A 187 2.57 -2.94 10.96
CA LEU A 187 3.28 -4.18 11.28
C LEU A 187 4.69 -4.21 10.69
N ARG A 188 4.87 -3.79 9.43
CA ARG A 188 6.21 -3.73 8.80
C ARG A 188 7.17 -2.80 9.53
N ARG A 189 6.67 -1.76 10.18
CA ARG A 189 7.47 -0.81 10.98
C ARG A 189 7.76 -1.33 12.38
N ARG A 190 6.77 -1.98 13.01
CA ARG A 190 6.83 -2.38 14.42
C ARG A 190 7.51 -3.72 14.64
N VAL A 191 7.29 -4.68 13.74
CA VAL A 191 7.84 -6.04 13.86
C VAL A 191 9.28 -6.05 13.35
N PRO A 192 10.28 -6.32 14.21
CA PRO A 192 11.68 -6.31 13.81
C PRO A 192 11.96 -7.27 12.65
N GLY A 193 12.62 -6.76 11.62
CA GLY A 193 13.01 -7.58 10.48
C GLY A 193 11.90 -7.87 9.47
N LEU A 194 10.65 -7.40 9.66
CA LEU A 194 9.54 -7.71 8.74
C LEU A 194 9.66 -6.93 7.44
N ARG A 195 10.05 -5.65 7.50
CA ARG A 195 10.28 -4.79 6.31
C ARG A 195 11.33 -5.39 5.36
N GLU A 196 12.37 -6.00 5.91
CA GLU A 196 13.47 -6.62 5.17
C GLU A 196 13.03 -7.94 4.51
N LYS A 197 11.99 -8.59 5.06
CA LYS A 197 11.50 -9.90 4.62
C LYS A 197 10.32 -9.83 3.67
N VAL A 198 9.36 -8.94 3.87
CA VAL A 198 8.11 -8.93 3.11
C VAL A 198 7.80 -7.55 2.55
N ASP A 199 7.54 -7.49 1.24
CA ASP A 199 7.06 -6.30 0.56
C ASP A 199 5.64 -6.50 0.04
N PHE A 200 4.80 -5.46 0.14
CA PHE A 200 3.52 -5.40 -0.59
C PHE A 200 3.69 -4.51 -1.82
N ARG A 201 3.77 -5.14 -3.00
CA ARG A 201 4.13 -4.49 -4.25
C ARG A 201 2.96 -4.38 -5.22
N PHE A 202 3.03 -3.32 -6.01
CA PHE A 202 2.17 -3.05 -7.13
C PHE A 202 2.92 -3.28 -8.45
N GLU A 203 2.34 -4.06 -9.33
CA GLU A 203 2.76 -4.21 -10.72
C GLU A 203 1.74 -3.54 -11.63
N TYR A 204 2.21 -2.81 -12.63
CA TYR A 204 1.35 -2.27 -13.67
C TYR A 204 1.91 -2.54 -15.06
N TRP A 205 1.03 -3.05 -15.92
CA TRP A 205 1.24 -3.17 -17.35
C TRP A 205 -0.06 -2.75 -18.05
N PRO A 206 -0.05 -1.73 -18.93
CA PRO A 206 -1.28 -1.24 -19.56
C PRO A 206 -2.11 -2.36 -20.18
N SER A 207 -3.39 -2.43 -19.85
CA SER A 207 -4.31 -3.46 -20.38
C SER A 207 -4.72 -3.21 -21.83
N GLY A 208 -4.58 -1.94 -22.29
CA GLY A 208 -5.14 -1.49 -23.57
C GLY A 208 -6.64 -1.16 -23.51
N ASN A 209 -7.28 -1.24 -22.33
CA ASN A 209 -8.69 -0.88 -22.14
C ASN A 209 -8.91 0.63 -21.96
N VAL A 210 -7.86 1.37 -21.64
CA VAL A 210 -7.89 2.82 -21.40
C VAL A 210 -6.78 3.47 -22.23
N ASP A 211 -7.12 4.55 -22.94
CA ASP A 211 -6.15 5.26 -23.79
C ASP A 211 -5.07 5.95 -22.95
N GLY A 212 -3.83 5.50 -23.10
CA GLY A 212 -2.65 6.10 -22.46
C GLY A 212 -2.19 5.38 -21.21
N PHE A 213 -1.42 6.07 -20.37
CA PHE A 213 -0.85 5.51 -19.15
C PHE A 213 -1.72 5.83 -17.93
N HIS A 214 -2.53 4.87 -17.51
CA HIS A 214 -3.58 5.03 -16.49
C HIS A 214 -3.43 4.06 -15.31
N PRO A 215 -2.27 4.04 -14.61
CA PRO A 215 -1.94 3.00 -13.62
C PRO A 215 -2.91 2.89 -12.46
N VAL A 216 -3.68 3.94 -12.14
CA VAL A 216 -4.65 3.88 -11.03
C VAL A 216 -6.01 3.40 -11.51
N THR A 217 -6.51 3.88 -12.64
CA THR A 217 -7.88 3.59 -13.08
C THR A 217 -7.97 2.35 -13.98
N ASP A 218 -6.84 1.90 -14.56
CA ASP A 218 -6.78 0.69 -15.37
C ASP A 218 -6.56 -0.54 -14.49
N TYR A 219 -7.59 -0.98 -13.76
CA TYR A 219 -7.52 -2.15 -12.87
C TYR A 219 -7.13 -3.43 -13.61
N SER A 220 -7.53 -3.57 -14.88
CA SER A 220 -7.10 -4.68 -15.74
C SER A 220 -5.62 -4.65 -16.09
N GLY A 221 -4.92 -3.55 -15.85
CA GLY A 221 -3.46 -3.46 -16.02
C GLY A 221 -2.69 -3.78 -14.75
N GLN A 222 -3.36 -3.89 -13.61
CA GLN A 222 -2.75 -3.99 -12.29
C GLN A 222 -2.56 -5.46 -11.88
N LYS A 223 -1.55 -5.67 -11.02
CA LYS A 223 -1.44 -6.82 -10.12
C LYS A 223 -0.92 -6.35 -8.78
N TYR A 224 -1.34 -7.04 -7.72
CA TYR A 224 -0.89 -6.80 -6.36
C TYR A 224 -0.28 -8.07 -5.81
N LEU A 225 0.85 -7.96 -5.10
CA LEU A 225 1.54 -9.13 -4.56
C LEU A 225 2.27 -8.85 -3.26
N LEU A 226 2.36 -9.89 -2.43
CA LEU A 226 3.34 -9.99 -1.35
C LEU A 226 4.59 -10.70 -1.88
N ALA A 227 5.75 -10.07 -1.70
CA ALA A 227 7.04 -10.64 -2.05
C ALA A 227 7.85 -10.96 -0.78
N LEU A 228 8.04 -12.25 -0.52
CA LEU A 228 8.93 -12.75 0.53
C LEU A 228 10.38 -12.77 -0.01
N LYS A 229 11.19 -11.84 0.47
CA LYS A 229 12.59 -11.66 0.10
C LYS A 229 13.50 -12.51 0.97
N PHE A 230 14.24 -13.43 0.36
CA PHE A 230 15.23 -14.23 1.09
C PHE A 230 16.40 -13.39 1.60
N SER A 231 16.67 -12.23 1.02
CA SER A 231 17.68 -11.28 1.52
C SER A 231 17.41 -10.78 2.95
N GLY A 232 16.16 -10.84 3.43
CA GLY A 232 15.78 -10.45 4.79
C GLY A 232 16.04 -11.51 5.87
N PHE A 233 16.54 -12.70 5.50
CA PHE A 233 16.80 -13.79 6.43
C PHE A 233 18.30 -14.00 6.63
N GLU A 234 18.74 -14.12 7.89
CA GLU A 234 20.17 -14.26 8.21
C GLU A 234 20.82 -15.48 7.54
N GLY A 235 20.09 -16.60 7.45
CA GLY A 235 20.59 -17.81 6.80
C GLY A 235 20.70 -17.73 5.27
N ALA A 236 20.10 -16.71 4.65
CA ALA A 236 20.06 -16.56 3.20
C ALA A 236 20.76 -15.29 2.68
N ARG A 237 20.87 -14.23 3.50
CA ARG A 237 21.41 -12.90 3.12
C ARG A 237 22.83 -12.95 2.56
N ASP A 238 23.65 -13.89 3.04
CA ASP A 238 25.06 -14.05 2.64
C ASP A 238 25.26 -15.15 1.58
N THR A 239 24.17 -15.68 1.03
CA THR A 239 24.19 -16.74 0.00
C THR A 239 23.58 -16.24 -1.32
N PRO A 240 23.72 -16.97 -2.44
CA PRO A 240 23.01 -16.63 -3.67
C PRO A 240 21.48 -16.57 -3.54
N LEU A 241 20.90 -17.17 -2.48
CA LEU A 241 19.46 -17.11 -2.23
C LEU A 241 18.95 -15.68 -2.00
N ARG A 242 19.80 -14.74 -1.58
CA ARG A 242 19.41 -13.32 -1.40
C ARG A 242 18.81 -12.67 -2.65
N PHE A 243 19.10 -13.23 -3.83
CA PHE A 243 18.57 -12.75 -5.11
C PHE A 243 17.21 -13.35 -5.49
N LEU A 244 16.66 -14.26 -4.67
CA LEU A 244 15.39 -14.91 -4.93
C LEU A 244 14.29 -14.39 -4.00
N GLU A 245 13.07 -14.45 -4.52
CA GLU A 245 11.85 -14.07 -3.81
C GLU A 245 10.77 -15.13 -4.05
N LEU A 246 9.88 -15.33 -3.06
CA LEU A 246 8.62 -16.02 -3.26
C LEU A 246 7.49 -15.01 -3.33
N HIS A 247 6.63 -15.13 -4.33
CA HIS A 247 5.52 -14.22 -4.56
C HIS A 247 4.20 -14.93 -4.30
N ALA A 248 3.28 -14.23 -3.65
CA ALA A 248 1.87 -14.57 -3.59
C ALA A 248 1.09 -13.33 -4.03
N GLY A 249 0.32 -13.42 -5.10
CA GLY A 249 -0.34 -12.26 -5.67
C GLY A 249 -1.72 -12.56 -6.24
N TYR A 250 -2.36 -11.49 -6.69
CA TYR A 250 -3.69 -11.54 -7.27
C TYR A 250 -3.81 -10.51 -8.40
N TYR A 251 -4.54 -10.91 -9.43
CA TYR A 251 -5.08 -9.99 -10.42
C TYR A 251 -6.40 -10.50 -10.98
N ALA A 252 -7.17 -9.63 -11.62
CA ALA A 252 -8.40 -10.01 -12.29
C ALA A 252 -8.50 -9.35 -13.67
N ARG A 253 -9.25 -9.98 -14.58
CA ARG A 253 -9.45 -9.52 -15.97
C ARG A 253 -10.87 -9.83 -16.42
N GLY A 254 -11.30 -9.24 -17.54
CA GLY A 254 -12.58 -9.54 -18.17
C GLY A 254 -13.79 -8.90 -17.49
N PHE A 255 -13.58 -7.92 -16.60
CA PHE A 255 -14.65 -7.25 -15.85
C PHE A 255 -14.92 -5.81 -16.32
N THR A 256 -14.09 -5.24 -17.18
CA THR A 256 -14.34 -3.91 -17.77
C THR A 256 -15.31 -4.00 -18.95
N GLN A 257 -15.96 -2.89 -19.31
CA GLN A 257 -16.84 -2.86 -20.50
C GLN A 257 -16.06 -3.20 -21.78
N ALA A 258 -14.86 -2.63 -21.95
CA ALA A 258 -14.03 -2.87 -23.13
C ALA A 258 -13.66 -4.37 -23.30
N GLU A 259 -13.41 -5.08 -22.21
CA GLU A 259 -13.14 -6.52 -22.26
C GLU A 259 -14.39 -7.34 -22.53
N ARG A 260 -15.56 -6.94 -21.97
CA ARG A 260 -16.85 -7.56 -22.27
C ARG A 260 -17.21 -7.44 -23.75
N ASP A 261 -16.96 -6.28 -24.35
CA ASP A 261 -17.20 -6.04 -25.78
C ASP A 261 -16.30 -6.92 -26.67
N ARG A 262 -15.15 -7.36 -26.15
CA ARG A 262 -14.24 -8.32 -26.79
C ARG A 262 -14.53 -9.78 -26.42
N PHE A 263 -15.63 -10.05 -25.71
CA PHE A 263 -16.03 -11.39 -25.23
C PHE A 263 -14.97 -12.07 -24.35
N GLU A 264 -14.17 -11.30 -23.61
CA GLU A 264 -13.20 -11.85 -22.69
C GLU A 264 -13.88 -12.38 -21.42
N PRO A 265 -13.58 -13.62 -20.98
CA PRO A 265 -14.19 -14.16 -19.78
C PRO A 265 -13.66 -13.46 -18.53
N ARG A 266 -14.57 -13.25 -17.56
CA ARG A 266 -14.23 -12.80 -16.21
C ARG A 266 -13.30 -13.82 -15.54
N ARG A 267 -12.12 -13.38 -15.13
CA ARG A 267 -11.09 -14.22 -14.51
C ARG A 267 -10.55 -13.56 -13.25
N ARG A 268 -10.42 -14.39 -12.21
CA ARG A 268 -9.75 -14.09 -10.95
C ARG A 268 -8.54 -14.99 -10.89
N GLU A 269 -7.38 -14.42 -10.62
CA GLU A 269 -6.11 -15.11 -10.80
C GLU A 269 -5.25 -14.90 -9.55
N PRO A 270 -5.58 -15.58 -8.42
CA PRO A 270 -4.60 -15.75 -7.37
C PRO A 270 -3.42 -16.57 -7.92
N TYR A 271 -2.20 -16.20 -7.59
CA TYR A 271 -1.01 -16.87 -8.11
C TYR A 271 0.09 -16.97 -7.06
N VAL A 272 0.97 -17.95 -7.26
CA VAL A 272 2.29 -17.99 -6.61
C VAL A 272 3.38 -17.93 -7.66
N GLY A 273 4.52 -17.37 -7.28
CA GLY A 273 5.65 -17.23 -8.17
C GLY A 273 7.00 -17.27 -7.46
N ILE A 274 8.03 -17.44 -8.28
CA ILE A 274 9.43 -17.27 -7.88
C ILE A 274 9.99 -16.11 -8.69
N GLY A 275 10.47 -15.11 -7.97
CA GLY A 275 10.97 -13.86 -8.52
C GLY A 275 12.46 -13.63 -8.27
N ILE A 276 13.00 -12.66 -8.98
CA ILE A 276 14.33 -12.13 -8.75
C ILE A 276 14.23 -10.85 -7.91
N ASN A 277 14.97 -10.80 -6.80
CA ASN A 277 15.12 -9.59 -5.99
C ASN A 277 15.99 -8.57 -6.74
N LEU A 278 15.35 -7.75 -7.57
CA LEU A 278 16.02 -6.70 -8.34
C LEU A 278 16.68 -5.65 -7.45
N GLY A 279 16.15 -5.42 -6.25
CA GLY A 279 16.74 -4.49 -5.29
C GLY A 279 18.15 -4.93 -4.88
N GLU A 280 18.30 -6.21 -4.54
CA GLU A 280 19.61 -6.76 -4.21
C GLU A 280 20.49 -6.98 -5.46
N LEU A 281 19.90 -7.40 -6.58
CA LEU A 281 20.65 -7.62 -7.82
C LEU A 281 21.30 -6.33 -8.36
N LEU A 282 20.53 -5.23 -8.39
CA LEU A 282 20.96 -3.97 -9.00
C LEU A 282 21.63 -3.03 -7.99
N PHE A 283 21.21 -3.08 -6.72
CA PHE A 283 21.59 -2.08 -5.71
C PHE A 283 22.08 -2.68 -4.39
N GLY A 284 22.29 -4.00 -4.31
CA GLY A 284 22.81 -4.67 -3.10
C GLY A 284 24.33 -4.57 -2.93
N TYR A 285 25.07 -4.20 -3.99
CA TYR A 285 26.54 -4.11 -3.94
C TYR A 285 27.01 -2.88 -3.15
N PRO A 286 28.07 -2.99 -2.30
CA PRO A 286 28.56 -1.87 -1.50
C PRO A 286 28.91 -0.61 -2.29
N SER A 287 29.34 -0.76 -3.55
CA SER A 287 29.66 0.37 -4.44
C SER A 287 28.45 1.22 -4.85
N VAL A 288 27.23 0.68 -4.74
CA VAL A 288 25.99 1.33 -5.17
C VAL A 288 25.02 1.53 -4.01
N ARG A 289 24.98 0.59 -3.06
CA ARG A 289 23.99 0.51 -1.97
C ARG A 289 23.83 1.81 -1.20
N ASP A 290 24.94 2.46 -0.83
CA ASP A 290 24.93 3.66 0.02
C ASP A 290 24.85 4.97 -0.78
N THR A 291 24.83 4.89 -2.11
CA THR A 291 24.68 6.05 -2.98
C THR A 291 23.22 6.52 -3.00
N GLY A 292 22.98 7.81 -3.28
CA GLY A 292 21.63 8.35 -3.45
C GLY A 292 20.78 7.56 -4.47
N PRO A 293 21.29 7.31 -5.70
CA PRO A 293 20.59 6.48 -6.68
C PRO A 293 20.32 5.05 -6.21
N GLY A 294 21.25 4.41 -5.51
CA GLY A 294 21.06 3.06 -4.96
C GLY A 294 19.94 2.99 -3.93
N LYS A 295 19.90 3.95 -2.99
CA LYS A 295 18.84 4.05 -1.99
C LYS A 295 17.46 4.29 -2.63
N ILE A 296 17.38 5.20 -3.60
CA ILE A 296 16.14 5.47 -4.35
C ILE A 296 15.70 4.22 -5.12
N GLY A 297 16.61 3.56 -5.82
CA GLY A 297 16.31 2.36 -6.60
C GLY A 297 15.76 1.22 -5.74
N ARG A 298 16.39 0.94 -4.59
CA ARG A 298 15.89 -0.04 -3.62
C ARG A 298 14.49 0.33 -3.12
N ARG A 299 14.29 1.58 -2.72
CA ARG A 299 13.02 2.08 -2.21
C ARG A 299 11.89 1.98 -3.25
N VAL A 300 12.16 2.28 -4.52
CA VAL A 300 11.18 2.06 -5.59
C VAL A 300 10.78 0.59 -5.67
N LEU A 301 11.77 -0.31 -5.64
CA LEU A 301 11.56 -1.76 -5.78
C LEU A 301 10.96 -2.41 -4.52
N GLU A 302 10.94 -1.74 -3.38
CA GLU A 302 10.17 -2.17 -2.20
C GLU A 302 8.65 -2.06 -2.42
N TYR A 303 8.21 -1.20 -3.34
CA TYR A 303 6.79 -0.91 -3.56
C TYR A 303 6.31 -1.24 -4.98
N VAL A 304 7.22 -1.29 -5.95
CA VAL A 304 6.92 -1.53 -7.36
C VAL A 304 7.54 -2.85 -7.80
N GLN A 305 6.70 -3.72 -8.35
CA GLN A 305 7.15 -4.94 -9.00
C GLN A 305 7.37 -4.66 -10.49
N ILE A 306 8.57 -5.00 -10.97
CA ILE A 306 8.89 -4.91 -12.40
C ILE A 306 8.27 -6.11 -13.12
N PRO A 307 7.47 -5.89 -14.19
CA PRO A 307 6.94 -6.97 -15.01
C PRO A 307 8.04 -7.89 -15.54
N TYR A 308 7.73 -9.18 -15.67
CA TYR A 308 8.63 -10.22 -16.19
C TYR A 308 9.88 -10.53 -15.33
N ALA A 309 9.99 -9.97 -14.12
CA ALA A 309 11.05 -10.30 -13.17
C ALA A 309 10.78 -11.56 -12.31
N TYR A 310 9.75 -12.35 -12.67
CA TYR A 310 9.34 -13.56 -11.98
C TYR A 310 8.63 -14.52 -12.94
N GLY A 311 8.63 -15.81 -12.58
CA GLY A 311 7.72 -16.81 -13.14
C GLY A 311 6.61 -17.11 -12.13
N ALA A 312 5.37 -17.20 -12.59
CA ALA A 312 4.22 -17.48 -11.74
C ALA A 312 3.28 -18.53 -12.35
N THR A 313 2.51 -19.16 -11.48
CA THR A 313 1.43 -20.08 -11.83
C THR A 313 0.17 -19.67 -11.09
N SER A 314 -0.94 -19.55 -11.82
CA SER A 314 -2.26 -19.29 -11.24
C SER A 314 -2.73 -20.48 -10.42
N MET A 315 -3.49 -20.19 -9.37
CA MET A 315 -4.18 -21.15 -8.53
C MET A 315 -5.65 -21.17 -8.95
N ASP A 316 -6.03 -22.12 -9.79
CA ASP A 316 -7.43 -22.35 -10.20
C ASP A 316 -8.27 -22.99 -9.06
#